data_AF-A0A8C0IZW1-F1
#
_entry.id   AF-A0A8C0IZW1-F1
#
_cell.length_a   1.000
_cell.length_b   1.000
_cell.length_c   1.000
_cell.angle_alpha   90.00
_cell.angle_beta   90.00
_cell.angle_gamma   90.00
#
_symmetry.space_group_name_H-M   'P 1'
#
loop_
_entity.id
_entity.type
_entity.pdbx_description
1 polymer ?
#
loop_
_entity_poly.entity_id
_entity_poly.type
_entity_poly.pdbx_seq_one_letter_code
_entity_poly.pdbx_strand_id
1 'polypeptide(L)'
;MNGSPKNKTRGMKFAEQQLQRHGWKQGRGLGKQENGISEAIKVKVKCDTAGVGHDPAEQFTFHWWDHLFNKSAANISVEAGQDGVQMKKLSEHDGEISNKKPRKAPSARSMLYGRFVKVIGHAGQCSGFPFTADRLLRFWL
;
A
#
# COMPACT_ATOMS: atom_id res chain seq x y z
N MET A 1 12.28 36.13 8.77
CA MET A 1 12.28 34.71 9.20
C MET A 1 13.58 34.08 8.73
N ASN A 2 14.59 34.02 9.60
CA ASN A 2 15.94 33.58 9.26
C ASN A 2 16.05 32.07 9.46
N GLY A 3 16.12 31.32 8.35
CA GLY A 3 16.39 29.88 8.39
C GLY A 3 17.84 29.61 8.81
N SER A 4 18.07 28.60 9.65
CA SER A 4 19.40 28.26 10.18
C SER A 4 20.40 27.93 9.05
N PRO A 5 21.71 28.21 9.25
CA PRO A 5 22.72 27.94 8.24
C PRO A 5 22.92 26.43 8.10
N LYS A 6 22.34 25.83 7.05
CA LYS A 6 22.61 24.44 6.70
C LYS A 6 23.96 24.37 5.98
N ASN A 7 24.89 23.55 6.48
CA ASN A 7 26.16 23.28 5.81
C ASN A 7 25.90 22.65 4.42
N LYS A 8 26.12 23.43 3.35
CA LYS A 8 25.95 23.00 1.96
C LYS A 8 27.07 22.01 1.56
N THR A 9 26.71 20.87 0.98
CA THR A 9 27.68 19.90 0.44
C THR A 9 28.42 20.48 -0.78
N ARG A 10 29.58 19.92 -1.13
CA ARG A 10 30.41 20.39 -2.27
C ARG A 10 29.61 20.45 -3.58
N GLY A 11 28.77 19.44 -3.85
CA GLY A 11 27.90 19.40 -5.03
C GLY A 11 26.83 20.50 -5.02
N MET A 12 26.22 20.78 -3.86
CA MET A 12 25.23 21.86 -3.73
C MET A 12 25.85 23.24 -3.97
N LYS A 13 27.08 23.47 -3.49
CA LYS A 13 27.82 24.71 -3.74
C LYS A 13 28.14 24.91 -5.22
N PHE A 14 28.57 23.85 -5.92
CA PHE A 14 28.84 23.92 -7.35
C PHE A 14 27.57 24.24 -8.16
N ALA A 15 26.47 23.53 -7.89
CA ALA A 15 25.20 23.77 -8.56
C ALA A 15 24.68 25.19 -8.33
N GLU A 16 24.75 25.68 -7.09
CA GLU A 16 24.36 27.05 -6.74
C GLU A 16 25.18 28.10 -7.49
N GLN A 17 26.51 27.92 -7.57
CA GLN A 17 27.37 28.83 -8.34
C GLN A 17 27.00 28.87 -9.82
N GLN A 18 26.69 27.73 -10.44
CA GLN A 18 26.26 27.72 -11.84
C GLN A 18 24.95 28.48 -12.03
N LEU A 19 23.96 28.29 -11.15
CA LEU A 19 22.69 29.03 -11.21
C LEU A 19 22.92 30.55 -11.10
N GLN A 20 23.74 30.97 -10.14
CA GLN A 20 24.08 32.39 -9.94
C GLN A 20 24.79 33.00 -11.15
N ARG A 21 25.69 32.26 -11.81
CA ARG A 21 26.36 32.72 -13.05
C ARG A 21 25.37 33.01 -14.17
N HIS A 22 24.23 32.33 -14.19
CA HIS A 22 23.16 32.54 -15.16
C HIS A 22 22.04 33.47 -14.64
N GLY A 23 22.30 34.24 -13.58
CA GLY A 23 21.39 35.29 -13.10
C GLY A 23 20.31 34.82 -12.14
N TRP A 24 20.32 33.55 -11.73
CA TRP A 24 19.38 33.06 -10.71
C TRP A 24 19.73 33.63 -9.33
N LYS A 25 18.71 34.00 -8.56
CA LYS A 25 18.82 34.55 -7.20
C LYS A 25 18.15 33.62 -6.20
N GLN A 26 18.73 33.52 -5.01
CA GLN A 26 18.18 32.70 -3.93
C GLN A 26 16.73 33.12 -3.62
N GLY A 27 15.83 32.14 -3.60
CA GLY A 27 14.40 32.35 -3.32
C GLY A 27 13.54 32.72 -4.53
N ARG A 28 14.12 32.94 -5.72
CA ARG A 28 13.36 33.15 -6.96
C ARG A 28 13.12 31.82 -7.69
N GLY A 29 11.95 31.71 -8.32
CA GLY A 29 11.64 30.61 -9.22
C GLY A 29 12.48 30.67 -10.50
N LEU A 30 12.59 29.54 -11.21
CA LEU A 30 13.24 29.49 -12.51
C LEU A 30 12.30 30.02 -13.63
N GLY A 31 12.87 30.33 -14.80
CA GLY A 31 12.12 30.77 -15.98
C GLY A 31 12.17 32.29 -16.23
N LYS A 32 11.71 32.73 -17.41
CA LYS A 32 11.81 34.13 -17.86
C LYS A 32 11.13 35.13 -16.93
N GLN A 33 10.01 34.72 -16.32
CA GLN A 33 9.23 35.52 -15.38
C GLN A 33 9.44 35.09 -13.92
N GLU A 34 10.41 34.21 -13.65
CA GLU A 34 10.71 33.67 -12.32
C GLU A 34 9.51 32.98 -11.63
N ASN A 35 8.56 32.49 -12.45
CA ASN A 35 7.33 31.84 -12.03
C ASN A 35 7.47 30.32 -11.82
N GLY A 36 8.66 29.77 -12.01
CA GLY A 36 8.96 28.36 -11.74
C GLY A 36 8.96 28.03 -10.24
N ILE A 37 8.95 26.73 -9.93
CA ILE A 37 8.93 26.25 -8.54
C ILE A 37 10.26 26.62 -7.85
N SER A 38 10.18 27.34 -6.74
CA SER A 38 11.34 27.76 -5.92
C SER A 38 11.74 26.72 -4.86
N GLU A 39 10.86 25.78 -4.54
CA GLU A 39 11.08 24.70 -3.58
C GLU A 39 11.08 23.32 -4.26
N ALA A 40 11.83 22.37 -3.70
CA ALA A 40 11.86 21.02 -4.24
C ALA A 40 10.51 20.31 -4.04
N ILE A 41 10.06 19.56 -5.06
CA ILE A 41 8.88 18.70 -4.95
C ILE A 41 9.18 17.59 -3.93
N LYS A 42 8.38 17.51 -2.88
CA LYS A 42 8.49 16.48 -1.84
C LYS A 42 7.59 15.31 -2.21
N VAL A 43 8.19 14.21 -2.65
CA VAL A 43 7.45 12.96 -2.87
C VAL A 43 7.33 12.16 -1.58
N LYS A 44 6.15 11.57 -1.36
CA LYS A 44 5.95 10.62 -0.25
C LYS A 44 6.43 9.25 -0.69
N VAL A 45 7.39 8.69 0.05
CA VAL A 45 7.82 7.30 -0.16
C VAL A 45 6.74 6.37 0.37
N LYS A 46 6.32 5.42 -0.48
CA LYS A 46 5.38 4.36 -0.10
C LYS A 46 6.16 3.20 0.50
N CYS A 47 5.95 2.92 1.79
CA CYS A 47 6.58 1.81 2.50
C CYS A 47 5.68 0.53 2.54
N ASP A 48 4.49 0.57 1.94
CA ASP A 48 3.55 -0.55 1.97
C ASP A 48 3.64 -1.44 0.72
N THR A 49 3.09 -2.64 0.82
CA THR A 49 3.03 -3.64 -0.25
C THR A 49 1.74 -3.55 -1.09
N ALA A 50 0.80 -2.69 -0.70
CA ALA A 50 -0.50 -2.63 -1.32
C ALA A 50 -0.40 -2.15 -2.77
N GLY A 51 -1.13 -2.80 -3.67
CA GLY A 51 -1.26 -2.35 -5.05
C GLY A 51 -2.02 -1.02 -5.15
N VAL A 52 -1.94 -0.38 -6.31
CA VAL A 52 -2.85 0.73 -6.64
C VAL A 52 -4.27 0.18 -6.71
N GLY A 53 -5.22 0.83 -6.05
CA GLY A 53 -6.61 0.36 -5.96
C GLY A 53 -6.85 -0.74 -4.92
N HIS A 54 -5.86 -1.05 -4.06
CA HIS A 54 -6.10 -1.93 -2.91
C HIS A 54 -7.01 -1.25 -1.91
N ASP A 55 -8.15 -1.87 -1.61
CA ASP A 55 -9.06 -1.45 -0.56
C ASP A 55 -8.80 -2.26 0.73
N PRO A 56 -8.30 -1.63 1.82
CA PRO A 56 -8.10 -2.30 3.10
C PRO A 56 -9.41 -2.84 3.71
N ALA A 57 -10.56 -2.25 3.38
CA ALA A 57 -11.86 -2.65 3.90
C ALA A 57 -12.32 -4.02 3.38
N GLU A 58 -11.76 -4.49 2.25
CA GLU A 58 -12.07 -5.83 1.72
C GLU A 58 -11.71 -6.96 2.69
N GLN A 59 -10.71 -6.74 3.55
CA GLN A 59 -10.28 -7.72 4.55
C GLN A 59 -11.27 -7.85 5.71
N PHE A 60 -12.09 -6.83 5.94
CA PHE A 60 -13.04 -6.76 7.05
C PHE A 60 -14.50 -7.02 6.62
N THR A 61 -14.77 -7.12 5.32
CA THR A 61 -16.12 -7.31 4.78
C THR A 61 -16.50 -8.77 4.55
N PHE A 62 -15.54 -9.71 4.57
CA PHE A 62 -15.83 -11.13 4.44
C PHE A 62 -15.84 -11.82 5.79
N HIS A 63 -17.04 -12.01 6.33
CA HIS A 63 -17.28 -12.78 7.53
C HIS A 63 -17.47 -14.24 7.15
N TRP A 64 -16.38 -15.01 7.08
CA TRP A 64 -16.46 -16.45 6.74
C TRP A 64 -17.45 -17.22 7.63
N TRP A 65 -17.62 -16.78 8.88
CA TRP A 65 -18.57 -17.35 9.85
C TRP A 65 -20.03 -17.08 9.47
N ASP A 66 -20.34 -15.93 8.87
CA ASP A 66 -21.71 -15.53 8.50
C ASP A 66 -22.23 -16.42 7.38
N HIS A 67 -21.39 -16.71 6.39
CA HIS A 67 -21.73 -17.66 5.33
C HIS A 67 -21.95 -19.08 5.85
N LEU A 68 -21.14 -19.54 6.81
CA LEU A 68 -21.32 -20.85 7.44
C LEU A 68 -22.63 -20.89 8.23
N PHE A 69 -22.87 -19.89 9.08
CA PHE A 69 -24.07 -19.79 9.90
C PHE A 69 -25.33 -19.76 9.04
N ASN A 70 -25.39 -18.86 8.05
CA ASN A 70 -26.55 -18.72 7.18
C ASN A 70 -26.80 -19.98 6.35
N LYS A 71 -25.75 -20.65 5.88
CA LYS A 71 -25.87 -21.92 5.14
C LYS A 71 -26.35 -23.05 6.03
N SER A 72 -25.81 -23.17 7.24
CA SER A 72 -26.25 -24.18 8.21
C SER A 72 -27.69 -23.95 8.66
N ALA A 73 -28.07 -22.71 8.97
CA ALA A 73 -29.42 -22.35 9.36
C ALA A 73 -30.44 -22.63 8.26
N ALA A 74 -30.12 -22.30 7.00
CA ALA A 74 -30.99 -22.59 5.86
C ALA A 74 -31.14 -24.10 5.56
N ASN A 75 -30.21 -24.94 6.02
CA ASN A 75 -30.26 -26.39 5.81
C ASN A 75 -31.08 -27.14 6.87
N ILE A 76 -31.58 -26.44 7.90
CA ILE A 76 -32.42 -27.02 8.96
C ILE A 76 -33.87 -26.64 8.68
N SER A 77 -34.70 -27.64 8.41
CA SER A 77 -36.15 -27.47 8.34
C SER A 77 -36.80 -27.93 9.65
N VAL A 78 -37.71 -27.13 10.18
CA VAL A 78 -38.48 -27.42 11.39
C VAL A 78 -39.94 -27.56 11.02
N GLU A 79 -40.50 -28.75 11.21
CA GLU A 79 -41.91 -29.04 11.02
C GLU A 79 -42.55 -29.19 12.41
N ALA A 80 -43.47 -28.29 12.76
CA ALA A 80 -44.25 -28.39 13.99
C ALA A 80 -45.59 -29.06 13.71
N GLY A 81 -45.77 -30.27 14.24
CA GLY A 81 -47.01 -31.04 14.13
C GLY A 81 -47.77 -31.09 15.45
N GLN A 82 -48.95 -31.72 15.43
CA GLN A 82 -49.80 -31.92 16.61
C GLN A 82 -49.12 -32.78 17.70
N ASP A 83 -48.15 -33.62 17.31
CA ASP A 83 -47.39 -34.53 18.20
C ASP A 83 -45.97 -34.03 18.54
N GLY A 84 -45.66 -32.75 18.31
CA GLY A 84 -44.38 -32.13 18.67
C GLY A 84 -43.57 -31.56 17.50
N VAL A 85 -42.30 -31.25 17.76
CA VAL A 85 -41.39 -30.57 16.80
C VAL A 85 -40.43 -31.59 16.18
N GLN A 86 -40.43 -31.72 14.85
CA GLN A 86 -39.46 -32.55 14.11
C GLN A 86 -38.47 -31.67 13.34
N MET A 87 -37.17 -32.01 13.40
CA MET A 87 -36.11 -31.36 12.61
C MET A 87 -35.61 -32.31 11.52
N LYS A 88 -35.47 -31.77 10.30
CA LYS A 88 -34.90 -32.48 9.15
C LYS A 88 -33.78 -31.65 8.51
N LYS A 89 -32.67 -32.29 8.18
CA LYS A 89 -31.60 -31.69 7.36
C LYS A 89 -32.03 -31.81 5.89
N LEU A 90 -32.02 -30.70 5.15
CA LEU A 90 -32.52 -30.64 3.78
C LEU A 90 -31.54 -31.20 2.73
N SER A 91 -30.24 -31.23 3.03
CA SER A 91 -29.19 -31.72 2.12
C SER A 91 -28.03 -32.39 2.88
N GLU A 92 -27.50 -33.49 2.34
CA GLU A 92 -26.35 -34.22 2.92
C GLU A 92 -24.99 -33.59 2.59
N HIS A 93 -24.94 -32.66 1.63
CA HIS A 93 -23.69 -32.06 1.18
C HIS A 93 -23.19 -31.00 2.16
N ASP A 94 -22.30 -31.40 3.07
CA ASP A 94 -21.52 -30.46 3.87
C ASP A 94 -20.60 -29.67 2.94
N GLY A 95 -20.93 -28.41 2.68
CA GLY A 95 -20.14 -27.57 1.79
C GLY A 95 -18.75 -27.31 2.35
N GLU A 96 -17.74 -27.31 1.47
CA GLU A 96 -16.35 -27.00 1.81
C GLU A 96 -16.23 -25.63 2.49
N ILE A 97 -15.77 -25.61 3.75
CA ILE A 97 -15.64 -24.41 4.56
C ILE A 97 -14.23 -23.84 4.36
N SER A 98 -14.13 -22.69 3.70
CA SER A 98 -12.87 -21.94 3.59
C SER A 98 -12.88 -20.75 4.55
N ASN A 99 -11.82 -20.62 5.35
CA ASN A 99 -11.58 -19.43 6.17
C ASN A 99 -11.04 -18.24 5.36
N LYS A 100 -10.83 -18.39 4.04
CA LYS A 100 -10.35 -17.33 3.16
C LYS A 100 -11.40 -16.95 2.14
N LYS A 101 -11.58 -15.64 1.96
CA LYS A 101 -12.37 -15.08 0.86
C LYS A 101 -11.84 -15.65 -0.46
N PRO A 102 -12.70 -16.25 -1.30
CA PRO A 102 -12.29 -16.66 -2.64
C PRO A 102 -11.82 -15.42 -3.39
N ARG A 103 -10.52 -15.34 -3.67
CA ARG A 103 -9.98 -14.29 -4.54
C ARG A 103 -10.50 -14.58 -5.94
N LYS A 104 -11.11 -13.58 -6.58
CA LYS A 104 -11.39 -13.69 -8.01
C LYS A 104 -10.08 -14.01 -8.70
N ALA A 105 -10.05 -15.12 -9.46
CA ALA A 105 -8.89 -15.45 -10.26
C ALA A 105 -8.54 -14.22 -11.11
N PRO A 106 -7.27 -13.80 -11.20
CA PRO A 106 -6.90 -12.68 -12.04
C PRO A 106 -7.43 -12.96 -13.44
N SER A 107 -8.31 -12.09 -13.95
CA SER A 107 -8.82 -12.23 -15.31
C SER A 107 -7.62 -12.30 -16.25
N ALA A 108 -7.63 -13.22 -17.22
CA ALA A 108 -6.57 -13.43 -18.20
C ALA A 108 -6.38 -12.25 -19.19
N ARG A 109 -6.64 -11.00 -18.76
CA ARG A 109 -6.16 -9.82 -19.47
C ARG A 109 -4.64 -9.84 -19.39
N SER A 110 -4.00 -9.77 -20.56
CA SER A 110 -2.56 -9.61 -20.68
C SER A 110 -2.12 -8.45 -19.78
N MET A 111 -1.35 -8.76 -18.74
CA MET A 111 -0.67 -7.73 -17.96
C MET A 111 0.33 -7.06 -18.90
N LEU A 112 -0.06 -5.91 -19.47
CA LEU A 112 0.82 -5.09 -20.32
C LEU A 112 2.10 -4.69 -19.55
N TYR A 113 2.03 -4.69 -18.21
CA TYR A 113 3.18 -4.58 -17.33
C TYR A 113 2.89 -5.32 -16.02
N GLY A 114 3.79 -6.20 -15.57
CA GLY A 114 3.48 -7.04 -14.41
C GLY A 114 4.50 -8.11 -14.07
N ARG A 115 5.70 -7.70 -13.65
CA ARG A 115 6.61 -8.56 -12.86
C ARG A 115 7.74 -7.77 -12.21
N PHE A 116 7.39 -6.81 -11.39
CA PHE A 116 8.40 -6.17 -10.55
C PHE A 116 8.93 -7.17 -9.53
N VAL A 117 10.25 -7.22 -9.40
CA VAL A 117 10.92 -7.97 -8.35
C VAL A 117 10.47 -7.41 -7.01
N LYS A 118 9.75 -8.20 -6.23
CA LYS A 118 9.37 -7.83 -4.88
C LYS A 118 10.56 -8.04 -3.96
N VAL A 119 11.21 -6.95 -3.56
CA VAL A 119 12.18 -6.99 -2.46
C VAL A 119 11.42 -7.23 -1.17
N ILE A 120 11.84 -8.23 -0.38
CA ILE A 120 11.27 -8.53 0.94
C ILE A 120 11.86 -7.52 1.92
N GLY A 121 11.25 -6.33 1.99
CA GLY A 121 11.53 -5.37 3.04
C GLY A 121 10.80 -5.78 4.32
N HIS A 122 11.54 -5.96 5.42
CA HIS A 122 10.97 -6.17 6.75
C HIS A 122 9.90 -5.10 7.04
N ALA A 123 8.74 -5.55 7.50
CA ALA A 123 7.65 -4.67 7.91
C ALA A 123 8.10 -3.80 9.10
N GLY A 124 7.80 -2.50 9.00
CA GLY A 124 7.77 -1.59 10.15
C GLY A 124 9.10 -0.90 10.46
N GLN A 125 9.25 0.34 9.97
CA GLN A 125 9.32 1.57 10.80
C GLN A 125 9.81 2.71 9.88
N CYS A 126 8.88 3.40 9.19
CA CYS A 126 9.20 4.66 8.52
C CYS A 126 8.96 5.81 9.53
N SER A 127 9.78 5.87 10.60
CA SER A 127 9.93 7.08 11.43
C SER A 127 10.88 8.03 10.71
N GLY A 128 10.47 9.28 10.52
CA GLY A 128 11.11 10.25 9.63
C GLY A 128 12.59 10.52 9.92
N PHE A 129 13.34 10.74 8.83
CA PHE A 129 14.66 11.39 8.64
C PHE A 129 15.74 11.33 9.76
N PRO A 130 17.06 11.27 9.44
CA PRO A 130 17.69 11.55 8.16
C PRO A 130 18.55 10.40 7.61
N PHE A 131 18.86 10.56 6.32
CA PHE A 131 19.87 9.82 5.59
C PHE A 131 21.24 10.00 6.27
N THR A 132 21.67 9.06 7.11
CA THR A 132 23.08 8.87 7.44
C THR A 132 23.58 7.68 6.65
N ALA A 133 24.48 7.95 5.71
CA ALA A 133 25.18 6.96 4.93
C ALA A 133 26.10 6.17 5.85
N ASP A 134 25.61 5.04 6.37
CA ASP A 134 26.46 4.09 7.08
C ASP A 134 25.88 2.67 6.95
N ARG A 135 25.98 2.11 5.75
CA ARG A 135 25.96 0.65 5.49
C ARG A 135 26.22 0.36 4.00
N LEU A 136 27.43 0.64 3.55
CA LEU A 136 28.02 -0.01 2.37
C LEU A 136 29.33 -0.69 2.79
N LEU A 137 29.22 -1.75 3.58
CA LEU A 137 30.27 -2.76 3.78
C LEU A 137 29.62 -3.99 4.41
N ARG A 138 28.95 -4.79 3.57
CA ARG A 138 28.60 -6.21 3.82
C ARG A 138 27.93 -6.87 2.60
N PHE A 139 28.48 -6.63 1.41
CA PHE A 139 28.19 -7.45 0.21
C PHE A 139 29.43 -7.45 -0.72
N TRP A 140 30.57 -7.82 -0.15
CA TRP A 140 31.69 -8.42 -0.88
C TRP A 140 32.63 -9.10 0.11
N LEU A 141 32.25 -10.32 0.51
CA LEU A 141 33.14 -11.46 0.70
C LEU A 141 32.31 -12.73 0.49
#